data_AF-A0A699XIB1-F1
#
_entry.id   AF-A0A699XIB1-F1
#
_cell.length_a   1.000
_cell.length_b   1.000
_cell.length_c   1.000
_cell.angle_alpha   90.00
_cell.angle_beta   90.00
_cell.angle_gamma   90.00
#
_symmetry.space_group_name_H-M   'P 1'
#
loop_
_entity.id
_entity.type
_entity.pdbx_description
1 polymer ?
#
loop_
_entity_poly.entity_id
_entity_poly.type
_entity_poly.pdbx_seq_one_letter_code
_entity_poly.pdbx_strand_id
1 'polypeptide(L)' 'SRHEVEGHHAAEVRDIRPLGATTRVTLKVEGQPDLIEAEVVKDHDSLIGLARGETLFFKPKVWQKVESI' A
#
# COMPACT_ATOMS: atom_id res chain seq x y z
N SER A 1 -7.24 1.52 -1.21
CA SER A 1 -8.56 1.56 -0.56
C SER A 1 -8.39 1.33 0.93
N ARG A 2 -9.34 1.85 1.74
CA ARG A 2 -9.46 1.57 3.18
C ARG A 2 -10.32 0.33 3.47
N HIS A 3 -11.01 -0.17 2.45
CA HIS A 3 -11.93 -1.29 2.55
C HIS A 3 -11.47 -2.44 1.66
N GLU A 4 -11.78 -3.66 2.11
CA GLU A 4 -11.62 -4.86 1.32
C GLU A 4 -12.60 -4.83 0.14
N VAL A 5 -12.03 -4.97 -1.06
CA VAL A 5 -12.78 -5.00 -2.32
C VAL A 5 -12.18 -6.11 -3.17
N GLU A 6 -13.00 -6.81 -3.94
CA GLU A 6 -12.57 -7.94 -4.76
C GLU A 6 -11.30 -7.62 -5.59
N GLY A 7 -10.32 -8.52 -5.52
CA GLY A 7 -9.02 -8.39 -6.18
C GLY A 7 -8.05 -7.38 -5.54
N HIS A 8 -8.33 -6.89 -4.32
CA HIS A 8 -7.36 -6.15 -3.52
C HIS A 8 -6.66 -7.05 -2.52
N HIS A 9 -5.40 -6.76 -2.26
CA HIS A 9 -4.58 -7.41 -1.24
C HIS A 9 -4.49 -6.50 -0.02
N ALA A 10 -4.64 -7.09 1.16
CA ALA A 10 -4.41 -6.41 2.42
C ALA A 10 -2.90 -6.26 2.67
N ALA A 11 -2.50 -5.09 3.16
CA ALA A 11 -1.15 -4.84 3.62
C ALA A 11 -1.15 -3.87 4.80
N GLU A 12 -0.24 -4.07 5.72
CA GLU A 12 -0.05 -3.19 6.85
C GLU A 12 0.87 -2.03 6.50
N VAL A 13 0.48 -0.83 6.89
CA VAL A 13 1.27 0.38 6.72
C VAL A 13 2.44 0.39 7.69
N ARG A 14 3.66 0.39 7.15
CA ARG A 14 4.90 0.44 7.93
C ARG A 14 5.52 1.83 7.97
N ASP A 15 5.38 2.58 6.88
CA ASP A 15 5.88 3.95 6.81
C ASP A 15 4.98 4.83 5.92
N ILE A 16 4.96 6.11 6.23
CA ILE A 16 4.18 7.13 5.52
C ILE A 16 5.09 8.36 5.36
N ARG A 17 5.41 8.69 4.11
CA ARG A 17 6.28 9.83 3.76
C ARG A 17 5.57 10.76 2.78
N PRO A 18 5.11 11.93 3.22
CA PRO A 18 4.65 12.98 2.30
C PRO A 18 5.84 13.49 1.46
N LEU A 19 5.67 13.50 0.13
CA LEU A 19 6.69 13.94 -0.84
C LEU A 19 6.24 15.17 -1.64
N GLY A 20 5.26 15.93 -1.10
CA GLY A 20 4.65 17.07 -1.77
C GLY A 20 3.34 16.69 -2.46
N ALA A 21 3.36 16.45 -3.77
CA ALA A 21 2.16 16.12 -4.54
C ALA A 21 1.61 14.70 -4.27
N THR A 22 2.50 13.82 -3.80
CA THR A 22 2.17 12.43 -3.46
C THR A 22 2.64 12.12 -2.04
N THR A 23 2.11 11.04 -1.50
CA THR A 23 2.57 10.39 -0.27
C THR A 23 3.04 9.00 -0.65
N ARG A 24 4.28 8.68 -0.32
CA ARG A 24 4.80 7.32 -0.43
C ARG A 24 4.44 6.55 0.84
N VAL A 25 3.82 5.40 0.66
CA VAL A 25 3.41 4.50 1.74
C VAL A 25 4.17 3.20 1.57
N THR A 26 4.87 2.77 2.62
CA THR A 26 5.52 1.46 2.65
C THR A 26 4.59 0.45 3.30
N LEU A 27 4.38 -0.66 2.61
CA LEU A 27 3.38 -1.68 2.90
C LEU A 27 4.05 -3.03 3.16
N LYS A 28 3.60 -3.73 4.21
CA LYS A 28 3.96 -5.13 4.49
C LYS A 28 2.80 -6.03 4.13
N VAL A 29 3.01 -6.93 3.17
CA VAL A 29 2.05 -7.98 2.83
C VAL A 29 2.37 -9.24 3.64
N GLU A 30 1.34 -9.88 4.19
CA GLU A 30 1.50 -11.14 4.89
C GLU A 30 2.01 -12.23 3.93
N GLY A 31 2.98 -13.03 4.38
CA GLY A 31 3.60 -14.08 3.56
C GLY A 31 4.64 -13.59 2.54
N GLN A 32 4.83 -12.28 2.37
CA GLN A 32 5.89 -11.72 1.54
C GLN A 32 7.06 -11.22 2.40
N PRO A 33 8.33 -11.57 2.08
CA PRO A 33 9.48 -11.06 2.83
C PRO A 33 9.69 -9.57 2.60
N ASP A 34 9.56 -9.12 1.36
CA ASP A 34 9.83 -7.75 0.95
C ASP A 34 8.68 -6.79 1.28
N LEU A 35 9.04 -5.52 1.41
CA LEU A 35 8.10 -4.41 1.55
C LEU A 35 7.76 -3.86 0.16
N ILE A 36 6.51 -3.42 0.00
CA ILE A 36 6.04 -2.73 -1.20
C ILE A 36 6.02 -1.24 -0.94
N GLU A 37 6.46 -0.44 -1.90
CA GLU A 37 6.24 1.02 -1.88
C GLU A 37 5.09 1.38 -2.82
N ALA A 38 4.11 2.11 -2.30
CA ALA A 38 2.99 2.63 -3.06
C ALA A 38 3.03 4.16 -3.04
N GLU A 39 2.86 4.79 -4.19
CA GLU A 39 2.68 6.24 -4.29
C GLU A 39 1.21 6.56 -4.43
N VAL A 40 0.71 7.40 -3.52
CA VAL A 40 -0.68 7.82 -3.46
C VAL A 40 -0.72 9.33 -3.64
N VAL A 41 -1.62 9.84 -4.47
CA VAL A 41 -1.81 11.29 -4.61
C VAL A 41 -2.25 11.87 -3.26
N LYS A 42 -1.68 13.01 -2.85
CA LYS A 42 -1.83 13.57 -1.49
C LYS A 42 -3.30 13.78 -1.06
N ASP A 43 -4.19 14.04 -2.02
CA ASP A 43 -5.60 14.36 -1.78
C ASP A 43 -6.50 13.12 -1.85
N HIS A 44 -5.93 11.91 -1.89
CA HIS A 44 -6.70 10.68 -1.98
C HIS A 44 -7.26 10.27 -0.60
N ASP A 45 -8.53 9.90 -0.56
CA ASP A 45 -9.27 9.59 0.69
C ASP A 45 -8.61 8.52 1.57
N SER A 46 -7.84 7.60 0.97
CA SER A 46 -7.13 6.56 1.73
C SER A 46 -6.04 7.10 2.67
N LEU A 47 -5.62 8.36 2.51
CA LEU A 47 -4.63 9.00 3.38
C LEU A 47 -5.26 9.70 4.59
N ILE A 48 -6.58 9.93 4.58
CA ILE A 48 -7.26 10.64 5.66
C ILE A 48 -7.17 9.81 6.94
N GLY A 49 -6.49 10.35 7.95
CA GLY A 49 -6.29 9.70 9.25
C GLY A 49 -5.39 8.48 9.23
N LEU A 50 -4.70 8.20 8.10
CA LEU A 50 -3.88 7.00 7.95
C LEU A 50 -2.70 7.01 8.93
N ALA A 51 -2.59 5.98 9.75
CA ALA A 51 -1.48 5.76 10.66
C ALA A 51 -0.67 4.50 10.34
N ARG A 52 0.54 4.41 10.92
CA ARG A 52 1.34 3.19 10.91
C ARG A 52 0.60 2.10 11.69
N GLY A 53 0.73 0.85 11.24
CA GLY A 53 0.01 -0.30 11.80
C GLY A 53 -1.39 -0.52 11.21
N GLU A 54 -1.90 0.43 10.43
CA GLU A 54 -3.21 0.27 9.80
C GLU A 54 -3.16 -0.58 8.52
N THR A 55 -4.29 -1.22 8.21
CA THR A 55 -4.43 -2.00 6.98
C THR A 55 -4.92 -1.13 5.83
N LEU A 56 -4.19 -1.19 4.72
CA LEU A 56 -4.63 -0.71 3.42
C LEU A 56 -4.86 -1.88 2.47
N PHE A 57 -5.84 -1.72 1.59
CA PHE A 57 -6.15 -2.66 0.54
C PHE A 57 -5.70 -2.06 -0.79
N PHE A 58 -4.79 -2.73 -1.49
CA PHE A 58 -4.29 -2.27 -2.78
C PHE A 58 -4.58 -3.30 -3.86
N LYS A 59 -4.93 -2.82 -5.06
CA LYS A 59 -5.06 -3.67 -6.24
C LYS A 59 -3.82 -3.47 -7.10
N PRO A 60 -2.96 -4.49 -7.26
CA PRO A 60 -1.86 -4.41 -8.21
C PRO A 60 -2.44 -4.23 -9.61
N LYS A 61 -2.00 -3.17 -10.31
CA LYS A 61 -2.19 -3.08 -11.75
C LYS A 61 -1.27 -4.13 -12.34
N VAL A 62 -1.82 -5.22 -12.86
CA VAL A 62 -1.06 -6.39 -13.32
C VAL A 62 0.14 -5.96 -14.18
N TRP A 63 1.36 -6.07 -13.62
CA TRP A 63 2.56 -6.44 -14.36
C TRP A 63 3.68 -7.00 -13.45
N GLN A 64 3.97 -8.29 -13.72
CA GLN A 64 5.16 -9.14 -13.52
C GLN A 64 5.87 -9.32 -12.16
N LYS A 65 5.63 -10.54 -11.63
CA LYS A 65 6.61 -11.60 -11.29
C LYS A 65 7.64 -11.30 -10.19
N VAL A 66 7.31 -11.68 -8.96
CA VAL A 66 8.31 -12.24 -8.04
C VAL A 66 8.25 -13.75 -8.23
N GLU A 67 9.00 -14.25 -9.20
CA GLU A 67 9.43 -15.65 -9.18
C GLU A 67 10.53 -15.72 -8.13
N SER A 68 10.24 -16.34 -6.99
CA SER A 68 11.30 -16.87 -6.13
C SER A 68 11.44 -18.35 -6.45
N ILE A 69 12.49 -18.63 -7.23
CA ILE A 69 13.37 -19.82 -7.21
C ILE A 69 13.17 -20.79 -6.05
#